data_AF-A0A1E5D8L5-F1
#
_entry.id   AF-A0A1E5D8L5-F1
#
_cell.length_a   1.000
_cell.length_b   1.000
_cell.length_c   1.000
_cell.angle_alpha   90.00
_cell.angle_beta   90.00
_cell.angle_gamma   90.00
#
_symmetry.space_group_name_H-M   'P 1'
#
loop_
_entity.id
_entity.type
_entity.pdbx_description
1 polymer ?
#
loop_
_entity_poly.entity_id
_entity_poly.type
_entity_poly.pdbx_seq_one_letter_code
_entity_poly.pdbx_strand_id
1 'polypeptide(L)'
;MNIGLIIALVAVLLVLVLGYNIMLQYKMKVETSKKQESSRYLTLIDATEDLIGNAHHVPFSKDLLVCLNTRILDALENMYQLDPRNKQLAQRIVHTKQQITQLKENYPDGDTTTFKVPSSDKQAIVMLKLVKRLRDTVRNEHNKGRFETQAYVAENARLETIQIRINIENVVKRAKDSIARGQTGTAVQLLRKGIDALSTKNDAYSNQAREKLQLMLNELDKKRQVKNAEDLQQIEEKERDDDMDALFGEKKKW
;
A
#
# COMPACT_ATOMS: atom_id res chain seq x y z
N MET A 1 77.20 2.82 -24.41
CA MET A 1 75.92 2.90 -23.65
C MET A 1 75.05 1.75 -24.14
N ASN A 2 74.89 0.71 -23.33
CA ASN A 2 74.45 -0.61 -23.80
C ASN A 2 72.94 -0.63 -24.05
N ILE A 3 72.51 -0.66 -25.31
CA ILE A 3 71.11 -0.69 -25.76
C ILE A 3 70.32 -1.83 -25.08
N GLY A 4 70.94 -2.98 -24.82
CA GLY A 4 70.31 -4.10 -24.10
C GLY A 4 69.93 -3.76 -22.65
N LEU A 5 70.71 -2.90 -21.99
CA LEU A 5 70.44 -2.43 -20.63
C LEU A 5 69.23 -1.48 -20.62
N ILE A 6 69.11 -0.63 -21.65
CA ILE A 6 67.96 0.27 -21.84
C ILE A 6 66.68 -0.54 -22.10
N ILE A 7 66.74 -1.54 -22.99
CA ILE A 7 65.58 -2.41 -23.32
C ILE A 7 65.12 -3.18 -22.06
N ALA A 8 66.05 -3.73 -21.29
CA ALA A 8 65.73 -4.43 -20.05
C ALA A 8 65.05 -3.50 -19.02
N LEU A 9 65.54 -2.26 -18.89
CA LEU A 9 64.98 -1.27 -17.95
C LEU A 9 63.56 -0.85 -18.36
N VAL A 10 63.30 -0.67 -19.67
CA VAL A 10 61.96 -0.39 -20.18
C VAL A 10 61.01 -1.58 -19.95
N ALA A 11 61.46 -2.82 -20.17
CA ALA A 11 60.64 -4.00 -19.93
C ALA A 11 60.23 -4.14 -18.44
N VAL A 12 61.16 -3.90 -17.51
CA VAL A 12 60.87 -3.90 -16.07
C VAL A 12 59.87 -2.79 -15.69
N LEU A 13 60.04 -1.60 -16.26
CA LEU A 13 59.17 -0.46 -16.00
C LEU A 13 57.74 -0.72 -16.49
N LEU A 14 57.57 -1.35 -17.66
CA LEU A 14 56.26 -1.73 -18.18
C LEU A 14 55.54 -2.75 -17.27
N VAL A 15 56.26 -3.76 -16.75
CA VAL A 15 55.68 -4.74 -15.81
C VAL A 15 55.24 -4.07 -14.52
N LEU A 16 56.03 -3.13 -13.98
CA LEU A 16 55.66 -2.36 -12.78
C LEU A 16 54.39 -1.53 -12.97
N VAL A 17 54.27 -0.84 -14.12
CA VAL A 17 53.09 -0.02 -14.44
C VAL A 17 51.85 -0.90 -14.59
N LEU A 18 51.94 -2.05 -15.26
CA LEU A 18 50.83 -3.00 -15.38
C LEU A 18 50.42 -3.56 -14.02
N GLY A 19 51.38 -3.97 -13.18
CA GLY A 19 51.11 -4.48 -11.83
C GLY A 19 50.43 -3.43 -10.94
N TYR A 20 50.91 -2.18 -10.97
CA TYR A 20 50.29 -1.08 -10.23
C TYR A 20 48.85 -0.83 -10.70
N ASN A 21 48.61 -0.78 -12.02
CA ASN A 21 47.26 -0.59 -12.57
C ASN A 21 46.29 -1.72 -12.17
N ILE A 22 46.71 -2.98 -12.22
CA ILE A 22 45.88 -4.12 -11.80
C ILE A 22 45.55 -4.02 -10.31
N MET A 23 46.53 -3.68 -9.46
CA MET A 23 46.29 -3.48 -8.02
C MET A 23 45.31 -2.32 -7.77
N LEU A 24 45.44 -1.23 -8.51
CA LEU A 24 44.55 -0.07 -8.41
C LEU A 24 43.13 -0.43 -8.86
N GLN A 25 42.99 -1.16 -9.97
CA GLN A 25 41.71 -1.64 -10.48
C GLN A 25 41.04 -2.59 -9.47
N TYR A 26 41.81 -3.48 -8.85
CA TYR A 26 41.30 -4.37 -7.81
C TYR A 26 40.80 -3.58 -6.59
N LYS A 27 41.59 -2.61 -6.08
CA LYS A 27 41.18 -1.74 -4.97
C LYS A 27 39.90 -0.95 -5.32
N MET A 28 39.84 -0.35 -6.51
CA MET A 28 38.65 0.36 -6.98
C MET A 28 37.44 -0.58 -7.10
N LYS A 29 37.61 -1.81 -7.58
CA LYS A 29 36.53 -2.80 -7.68
C LYS A 29 35.98 -3.20 -6.31
N VAL A 30 36.85 -3.36 -5.32
CA VAL A 30 36.44 -3.65 -3.93
C VAL A 30 35.70 -2.44 -3.33
N GLU A 31 36.22 -1.23 -3.47
CA GLU A 31 35.55 -0.03 -2.95
C GLU A 31 34.19 0.23 -3.62
N THR A 32 34.10 0.05 -4.94
CA THR A 32 32.83 0.19 -5.67
C THR A 32 31.81 -0.86 -5.25
N SER A 33 32.23 -2.11 -5.06
CA SER A 33 31.36 -3.17 -4.55
C SER A 33 30.82 -2.84 -3.16
N LYS A 34 31.68 -2.39 -2.23
CA LYS A 34 31.26 -1.93 -0.90
C LYS A 34 30.28 -0.76 -0.95
N LYS A 35 30.56 0.24 -1.81
CA LYS A 35 29.64 1.39 -2.00
C LYS A 35 28.29 0.94 -2.56
N GLN A 36 28.28 -0.04 -3.47
CA GLN A 36 27.05 -0.57 -4.04
C GLN A 36 26.21 -1.30 -2.99
N GLU A 37 26.83 -2.14 -2.15
CA GLU A 37 26.12 -2.82 -1.05
C GLU A 37 25.60 -1.83 0.00
N SER A 38 26.43 -0.85 0.39
CA SER A 38 26.02 0.23 1.29
C SER A 38 24.82 1.03 0.73
N SER A 39 24.84 1.33 -0.58
CA SER A 39 23.72 1.99 -1.25
C SER A 39 22.44 1.17 -1.22
N ARG A 40 22.52 -0.17 -1.32
CA ARG A 40 21.33 -1.04 -1.20
C ARG A 40 20.71 -0.96 0.19
N TYR A 41 21.54 -0.97 1.25
CA TYR A 41 21.06 -0.81 2.62
C TYR A 41 20.49 0.58 2.87
N LEU A 42 21.07 1.63 2.28
CA LEU A 42 20.51 2.97 2.36
C LEU A 42 19.11 3.06 1.73
N THR A 43 18.94 2.54 0.50
CA THR A 43 17.62 2.47 -0.15
C THR A 43 16.62 1.66 0.68
N LEU A 44 17.07 0.60 1.35
CA LEU A 44 16.25 -0.20 2.25
C LEU A 44 15.78 0.61 3.45
N ILE A 45 16.68 1.38 4.08
CA ILE A 45 16.38 2.25 5.21
C ILE A 45 15.40 3.34 4.78
N ASP A 46 15.70 4.08 3.71
CA ASP A 46 14.85 5.16 3.20
C ASP A 46 13.43 4.65 2.88
N ALA A 47 13.34 3.48 2.25
CA ALA A 47 12.05 2.85 1.96
C ALA A 47 11.30 2.43 3.23
N THR A 48 12.00 2.10 4.33
CA THR A 48 11.36 1.76 5.61
C THR A 48 10.93 3.03 6.36
N GLU A 49 11.77 4.06 6.35
CA GLU A 49 11.47 5.35 6.96
C GLU A 49 10.29 6.04 6.26
N ASP A 50 10.19 5.93 4.93
CA ASP A 50 9.00 6.34 4.16
C ASP A 50 7.73 5.60 4.64
N LEU A 51 7.81 4.29 4.88
CA LEU A 51 6.65 3.54 5.42
C LEU A 51 6.24 4.04 6.81
N ILE A 52 7.22 4.31 7.69
CA ILE A 52 6.95 4.86 9.03
C ILE A 52 6.39 6.28 8.93
N GLY A 53 6.91 7.13 8.05
CA GLY A 53 6.44 8.51 7.86
C GLY A 53 4.99 8.59 7.39
N ASN A 54 4.50 7.55 6.70
CA ASN A 54 3.11 7.44 6.28
C ASN A 54 2.15 6.89 7.37
N ALA A 55 2.59 6.78 8.63
CA ALA A 55 1.78 6.29 9.74
C ALA A 55 0.53 7.14 10.04
N HIS A 56 0.43 8.37 9.54
CA HIS A 56 -0.78 9.18 9.68
C HIS A 56 -1.98 8.63 8.88
N HIS A 57 -1.74 7.76 7.90
CA HIS A 57 -2.77 7.23 7.02
C HIS A 57 -3.35 5.90 7.52
N VAL A 58 -2.60 5.13 8.31
CA VAL A 58 -2.99 3.77 8.71
C VAL A 58 -2.61 3.58 10.18
N PRO A 59 -3.41 2.89 11.01
CA PRO A 59 -3.03 2.57 12.37
C PRO A 59 -1.85 1.61 12.43
N PHE A 60 -0.82 1.98 13.20
CA PHE A 60 0.35 1.15 13.41
C PHE A 60 0.25 0.48 14.77
N SER A 61 0.51 -0.82 14.81
CA SER A 61 0.67 -1.57 16.05
C SER A 61 2.10 -1.44 16.56
N LYS A 62 2.26 -1.76 17.83
CA LYS A 62 3.56 -1.93 18.48
C LYS A 62 4.45 -2.90 17.70
N ASP A 63 3.93 -4.08 17.38
CA ASP A 63 4.68 -5.14 16.71
C ASP A 63 5.13 -4.73 15.30
N LEU A 64 4.28 -4.00 14.56
CA LEU A 64 4.65 -3.44 13.27
C LEU A 64 5.78 -2.43 13.39
N LEU A 65 5.68 -1.48 14.32
CA LEU A 65 6.72 -0.47 14.53
C LEU A 65 8.04 -1.10 14.97
N VAL A 66 7.99 -2.07 15.88
CA VAL A 66 9.17 -2.83 16.30
C VAL A 66 9.77 -3.58 15.11
N CYS A 67 8.95 -4.23 14.27
CA CYS A 67 9.42 -4.91 13.07
C CYS A 67 10.12 -3.95 12.10
N LEU A 68 9.52 -2.79 11.81
CA LEU A 68 10.09 -1.80 10.88
C LEU A 68 11.40 -1.20 11.43
N ASN A 69 11.45 -0.85 12.72
CA ASN A 69 12.68 -0.33 13.34
C ASN A 69 13.77 -1.41 13.44
N THR A 70 13.41 -2.67 13.69
CA THR A 70 14.36 -3.80 13.70
C THR A 70 14.94 -4.04 12.31
N ARG A 71 14.14 -3.87 11.25
CA ARG A 71 14.61 -3.90 9.87
C ARG A 71 15.63 -2.79 9.56
N ILE A 72 15.38 -1.57 10.04
CA ILE A 72 16.34 -0.45 9.93
C ILE A 72 17.62 -0.78 10.70
N LEU A 73 17.50 -1.30 11.91
CA LEU A 73 18.63 -1.67 12.75
C LEU A 73 19.54 -2.70 12.06
N ASP A 74 18.97 -3.77 11.50
CA ASP A 74 19.71 -4.79 10.77
C ASP A 74 20.44 -4.19 9.55
N ALA A 75 19.78 -3.31 8.79
CA ALA A 75 20.41 -2.62 7.67
C ALA A 75 21.62 -1.77 8.14
N LEU A 76 21.47 -1.04 9.25
CA LEU A 76 22.54 -0.23 9.83
C LEU A 76 23.69 -1.08 10.36
N GLU A 77 23.41 -2.19 11.03
CA GLU A 77 24.44 -3.13 11.53
C GLU A 77 25.23 -3.76 10.38
N ASN A 78 24.55 -4.17 9.30
CA ASN A 78 25.22 -4.68 8.10
C ASN A 78 26.05 -3.59 7.40
N MET A 79 25.57 -2.34 7.34
CA MET A 79 26.37 -1.22 6.82
C MET A 79 27.62 -0.96 7.68
N TYR A 80 27.50 -1.07 9.00
CA TYR A 80 28.63 -0.89 9.91
C TYR A 80 29.68 -2.00 9.78
N GLN A 81 29.27 -3.23 9.48
CA GLN A 81 30.21 -4.32 9.17
C GLN A 81 31.02 -4.05 7.88
N LEU A 82 30.43 -3.38 6.88
CA LEU A 82 31.12 -3.00 5.64
C LEU A 82 32.11 -1.85 5.84
N ASP A 83 31.79 -0.88 6.72
CA ASP A 83 32.65 0.24 7.10
C ASP A 83 32.64 0.53 8.61
N PRO A 84 33.46 -0.21 9.40
CA PRO A 84 33.51 -0.06 10.86
C PRO A 84 34.10 1.28 11.33
N ARG A 85 34.72 2.06 10.43
CA ARG A 85 35.36 3.34 10.77
C ARG A 85 34.35 4.47 10.88
N ASN A 86 33.13 4.27 10.40
CA ASN A 86 32.10 5.28 10.42
C ASN A 86 31.44 5.41 11.80
N LYS A 87 31.90 6.39 12.59
CA LYS A 87 31.36 6.68 13.92
C LYS A 87 29.90 7.12 13.91
N GLN A 88 29.41 7.71 12.81
CA GLN A 88 28.01 8.15 12.70
C GLN A 88 27.06 6.95 12.61
N LEU A 89 27.44 5.89 11.89
CA LEU A 89 26.67 4.64 11.83
C LEU A 89 26.57 3.99 13.21
N ALA A 90 27.67 3.92 13.95
CA ALA A 90 27.67 3.38 15.32
C ALA A 90 26.70 4.14 16.25
N GLN A 91 26.69 5.48 16.18
CA GLN A 91 25.73 6.29 16.95
C GLN A 91 24.28 6.04 16.52
N ARG A 92 24.00 5.96 15.22
CA ARG A 92 22.65 5.70 14.71
C ARG A 92 22.14 4.32 15.17
N ILE A 93 22.98 3.29 15.16
CA ILE A 93 22.65 1.95 15.69
C ILE A 93 22.21 2.02 17.16
N VAL A 94 22.96 2.74 18.00
CA VAL A 94 22.62 2.89 19.42
C VAL A 94 21.28 3.59 19.59
N HIS A 95 21.05 4.68 18.85
CA HIS A 95 19.78 5.41 18.89
C HIS A 95 18.60 4.54 18.44
N THR A 96 18.73 3.81 17.33
CA THR A 96 17.68 2.91 16.85
C THR A 96 17.41 1.76 17.83
N LYS A 97 18.45 1.21 18.50
CA LYS A 97 18.27 0.22 19.57
C LYS A 97 17.47 0.79 20.74
N GLN A 98 17.82 1.98 21.21
CA GLN A 98 17.09 2.67 22.27
C GLN A 98 15.63 2.93 21.89
N GLN A 99 15.38 3.36 20.65
CA GLN A 99 14.03 3.57 20.13
C GLN A 99 13.21 2.28 20.12
N ILE A 100 13.79 1.14 19.70
CA ILE A 100 13.12 -0.16 19.74
C ILE A 100 12.77 -0.55 21.17
N THR A 101 13.69 -0.37 22.13
CA THR A 101 13.43 -0.65 23.55
C THR A 101 12.30 0.22 24.10
N GLN A 102 12.32 1.52 23.81
CA GLN A 102 11.26 2.44 24.22
C GLN A 102 9.91 2.06 23.62
N LEU A 103 9.86 1.63 22.35
CA LEU A 103 8.65 1.12 21.72
C LEU A 103 8.16 -0.18 22.36
N LYS A 104 9.05 -1.03 22.85
CA LYS A 104 8.65 -2.27 23.54
C LYS A 104 8.07 -1.99 24.94
N GLU A 105 8.60 -1.00 25.64
CA GLU A 105 8.25 -0.73 27.05
C GLU A 105 7.11 0.27 27.20
N ASN A 106 7.09 1.34 26.40
CA ASN A 106 6.23 2.50 26.62
C ASN A 106 5.10 2.63 25.59
N TYR A 107 5.07 1.76 24.57
CA TYR A 107 4.01 1.83 23.58
C TYR A 107 2.73 1.20 24.13
N PRO A 108 1.61 1.95 24.16
CA PRO A 108 0.36 1.43 24.71
C PRO A 108 -0.06 0.17 23.93
N ASP A 109 -0.56 -0.83 24.66
CA ASP A 109 -1.11 -2.05 24.05
C ASP A 109 -2.43 -1.70 23.35
N GLY A 110 -2.33 -1.24 22.10
CA GLY A 110 -3.44 -0.80 21.26
C GLY A 110 -2.98 -0.01 20.04
N ASP A 111 -3.86 0.11 19.04
CA ASP A 111 -3.62 0.97 17.87
C ASP A 111 -3.58 2.44 18.31
N THR A 112 -2.44 3.12 18.15
CA THR A 112 -2.28 4.52 18.59
C THR A 112 -3.10 5.53 17.80
N THR A 113 -3.62 5.15 16.64
CA THR A 113 -4.42 6.03 15.79
C THR A 113 -5.73 5.35 15.41
N THR A 114 -6.83 6.07 15.52
CA THR A 114 -8.12 5.59 15.03
C THR A 114 -8.05 5.49 13.50
N PHE A 115 -8.48 4.37 12.93
CA PHE A 115 -8.57 4.20 11.47
C PHE A 115 -9.35 5.38 10.85
N LYS A 116 -8.69 6.15 9.99
CA LYS A 116 -9.32 7.25 9.25
C LYS A 116 -9.87 6.71 7.94
N VAL A 117 -11.16 6.89 7.74
CA VAL A 117 -11.81 6.56 6.47
C VAL A 117 -11.25 7.48 5.37
N PRO A 118 -10.86 6.95 4.20
CA PRO A 118 -10.37 7.78 3.10
C PRO A 118 -11.44 8.78 2.64
N SER A 119 -11.09 10.06 2.53
CA SER A 119 -12.00 11.11 2.07
C SER A 119 -12.13 11.16 0.55
N SER A 120 -11.19 10.55 -0.19
CA SER A 120 -11.12 10.57 -1.67
C SER A 120 -10.61 9.25 -2.23
N ASP A 121 -11.02 8.90 -3.46
CA ASP A 121 -10.55 7.72 -4.19
C ASP A 121 -9.02 7.72 -4.33
N LYS A 122 -8.42 8.90 -4.56
CA LYS A 122 -6.96 9.06 -4.59
C LYS A 122 -6.33 8.67 -3.26
N GLN A 123 -6.92 9.11 -2.14
CA GLN A 123 -6.45 8.78 -0.80
C GLN A 123 -6.63 7.28 -0.51
N ALA A 124 -7.75 6.68 -0.92
CA ALA A 124 -7.99 5.24 -0.77
C ALA A 124 -6.95 4.41 -1.51
N ILE A 125 -6.54 4.83 -2.72
CA ILE A 125 -5.49 4.16 -3.49
C ILE A 125 -4.13 4.25 -2.79
N VAL A 126 -3.77 5.43 -2.27
CA VAL A 126 -2.50 5.63 -1.54
C VAL A 126 -2.47 4.76 -0.29
N MET A 127 -3.53 4.78 0.52
CA MET A 127 -3.67 3.94 1.72
C MET A 127 -3.61 2.45 1.37
N LEU A 128 -4.27 2.01 0.29
CA LEU A 128 -4.25 0.62 -0.14
C LEU A 128 -2.84 0.18 -0.57
N LYS A 129 -2.11 1.04 -1.29
CA LYS A 129 -0.71 0.76 -1.67
C LYS A 129 0.20 0.67 -0.45
N LEU A 130 0.01 1.56 0.53
CA LEU A 130 0.76 1.53 1.79
C LEU A 130 0.55 0.21 2.54
N VAL A 131 -0.71 -0.18 2.75
CA VAL A 131 -1.04 -1.44 3.45
C VAL A 131 -0.46 -2.66 2.73
N LYS A 132 -0.50 -2.70 1.38
CA LYS A 132 0.13 -3.77 0.61
C LYS A 132 1.65 -3.81 0.83
N ARG A 133 2.33 -2.66 0.73
CA ARG A 133 3.78 -2.56 0.99
C ARG A 133 4.14 -2.99 2.41
N LEU A 134 3.32 -2.64 3.40
CA LEU A 134 3.51 -3.09 4.79
C LEU A 134 3.37 -4.60 4.91
N ARG A 135 2.33 -5.21 4.33
CA ARG A 135 2.13 -6.67 4.34
C ARG A 135 3.30 -7.41 3.70
N ASP A 136 3.78 -6.94 2.56
CA ASP A 136 4.94 -7.53 1.88
C ASP A 136 6.21 -7.39 2.72
N THR A 137 6.40 -6.24 3.36
CA THR A 137 7.55 -6.00 4.26
C THR A 137 7.51 -6.93 5.46
N VAL A 138 6.37 -7.03 6.14
CA VAL A 138 6.18 -7.91 7.29
C VAL A 138 6.38 -9.38 6.92
N ARG A 139 5.87 -9.82 5.75
CA ARG A 139 6.13 -11.16 5.22
C ARG A 139 7.61 -11.40 4.96
N ASN A 140 8.30 -10.44 4.34
CA ASN A 140 9.72 -10.56 4.05
C ASN A 140 10.57 -10.64 5.33
N GLU A 141 10.24 -9.86 6.37
CA GLU A 141 10.95 -9.93 7.65
C GLU A 141 10.63 -11.22 8.43
N HIS A 142 9.41 -11.75 8.32
CA HIS A 142 9.08 -13.08 8.85
C HIS A 142 9.85 -14.20 8.14
N ASN A 143 9.94 -14.17 6.81
CA ASN A 143 10.70 -15.14 6.02
C ASN A 143 12.20 -15.16 6.36
N LYS A 144 12.73 -14.03 6.87
CA LYS A 144 14.11 -13.92 7.37
C LYS A 144 14.27 -14.38 8.84
N GLY A 145 13.20 -14.81 9.49
CA GLY A 145 13.19 -15.25 10.89
C GLY A 145 13.24 -14.12 11.93
N ARG A 146 13.01 -12.87 11.51
CA ARG A 146 13.17 -11.66 12.36
C ARG A 146 11.86 -11.15 12.95
N PHE A 147 10.76 -11.81 12.61
CA PHE A 147 9.44 -11.51 13.11
C PHE A 147 8.81 -12.79 13.60
N GLU A 148 8.44 -12.78 14.89
CA GLU A 148 7.89 -13.94 15.60
C GLU A 148 6.56 -14.38 14.94
N THR A 149 6.31 -15.68 14.89
CA THR A 149 5.23 -16.26 14.08
C THR A 149 3.85 -15.84 14.57
N GLN A 150 3.62 -15.79 15.89
CA GLN A 150 2.36 -15.38 16.46
C GLN A 150 2.09 -13.89 16.20
N ALA A 151 3.09 -13.03 16.39
CA ALA A 151 3.06 -11.62 16.04
C ALA A 151 2.82 -11.42 14.53
N TYR A 152 3.44 -12.25 13.68
CA TYR A 152 3.22 -12.25 12.23
C TYR A 152 1.77 -12.54 11.86
N VAL A 153 1.19 -13.60 12.41
CA VAL A 153 -0.19 -13.99 12.12
C VAL A 153 -1.16 -12.89 12.57
N ALA A 154 -0.98 -12.37 13.78
CA ALA A 154 -1.81 -11.29 14.32
C ALA A 154 -1.71 -10.01 13.47
N GLU A 155 -0.49 -9.58 13.14
CA GLU A 155 -0.27 -8.34 12.39
C GLU A 155 -0.72 -8.47 10.92
N ASN A 156 -0.48 -9.61 10.27
CA ASN A 156 -0.95 -9.85 8.91
C ASN A 156 -2.49 -9.89 8.85
N ALA A 157 -3.15 -10.49 9.84
CA ALA A 157 -4.61 -10.45 9.95
C ALA A 157 -5.12 -9.01 10.15
N ARG A 158 -4.48 -8.23 11.02
CA ARG A 158 -4.80 -6.81 11.27
C ARG A 158 -4.69 -5.98 9.99
N LEU A 159 -3.56 -6.07 9.28
CA LEU A 159 -3.34 -5.36 8.02
C LEU A 159 -4.33 -5.80 6.93
N GLU A 160 -4.73 -7.07 6.91
CA GLU A 160 -5.77 -7.55 6.02
C GLU A 160 -7.15 -6.97 6.33
N THR A 161 -7.54 -6.89 7.60
CA THR A 161 -8.78 -6.22 8.02
C THR A 161 -8.79 -4.75 7.61
N ILE A 162 -7.66 -4.05 7.78
CA ILE A 162 -7.51 -2.65 7.34
C ILE A 162 -7.68 -2.54 5.82
N GLN A 163 -7.07 -3.45 5.05
CA GLN A 163 -7.21 -3.48 3.60
C GLN A 163 -8.67 -3.64 3.16
N ILE A 164 -9.41 -4.56 3.80
CA ILE A 164 -10.83 -4.78 3.53
C ILE A 164 -11.63 -3.53 3.88
N ARG A 165 -11.42 -2.93 5.06
CA ARG A 165 -12.07 -1.69 5.50
C ARG A 165 -11.91 -0.57 4.48
N ILE A 166 -10.68 -0.31 4.02
CA ILE A 166 -10.40 0.71 2.99
C ILE A 166 -11.18 0.43 1.70
N ASN A 167 -11.18 -0.83 1.26
CA ASN A 167 -11.86 -1.21 0.02
C ASN A 167 -13.37 -1.04 0.11
N ILE A 168 -13.98 -1.47 1.22
CA ILE A 168 -15.44 -1.38 1.41
C ILE A 168 -15.89 0.07 1.57
N GLU A 169 -15.19 0.88 2.37
CA GLU A 169 -15.54 2.29 2.49
C GLU A 169 -15.42 3.04 1.15
N ASN A 170 -14.42 2.69 0.34
CA ASN A 170 -14.29 3.22 -1.01
C ASN A 170 -15.46 2.78 -1.93
N VAL A 171 -15.86 1.51 -1.87
CA VAL A 171 -17.03 1.00 -2.62
C VAL A 171 -18.31 1.73 -2.19
N VAL A 172 -18.54 1.89 -0.89
CA VAL A 172 -19.72 2.60 -0.35
C VAL A 172 -19.73 4.04 -0.83
N LYS A 173 -18.60 4.73 -0.76
CA LYS A 173 -18.49 6.11 -1.23
C LYS A 173 -18.77 6.21 -2.73
N ARG A 174 -18.12 5.40 -3.55
CA ARG A 174 -18.33 5.38 -5.01
C ARG A 174 -19.77 5.03 -5.39
N ALA A 175 -20.39 4.10 -4.66
CA ALA A 175 -21.80 3.77 -4.86
C ALA A 175 -22.68 5.00 -4.57
N LYS A 176 -22.48 5.70 -3.44
CA LYS A 176 -23.21 6.94 -3.12
C LYS A 176 -23.01 8.03 -4.17
N ASP A 177 -21.78 8.23 -4.65
CA ASP A 177 -21.48 9.20 -5.71
C ASP A 177 -22.18 8.84 -7.03
N SER A 178 -22.24 7.55 -7.39
CA SER A 178 -22.99 7.09 -8.56
C SER A 178 -24.50 7.27 -8.42
N ILE A 179 -25.06 7.03 -7.23
CA ILE A 179 -26.48 7.29 -6.93
C ILE A 179 -26.79 8.78 -7.08
N ALA A 180 -25.95 9.66 -6.54
CA ALA A 180 -26.11 11.10 -6.65
C ALA A 180 -26.05 11.60 -8.11
N ARG A 181 -25.32 10.89 -8.98
CA ARG A 181 -25.24 11.17 -10.43
C ARG A 181 -26.35 10.49 -11.25
N GLY A 182 -27.31 9.81 -10.61
CA GLY A 182 -28.40 9.08 -11.28
C GLY A 182 -27.96 7.77 -11.95
N GLN A 183 -26.72 7.33 -11.77
CA GLN A 183 -26.18 6.10 -12.35
C GLN A 183 -26.43 4.89 -11.44
N THR A 184 -27.70 4.52 -11.29
CA THR A 184 -28.12 3.43 -10.38
C THR A 184 -27.55 2.07 -10.77
N GLY A 185 -27.46 1.76 -12.08
CA GLY A 185 -26.87 0.52 -12.58
C GLY A 185 -25.41 0.33 -12.14
N THR A 186 -24.59 1.39 -12.25
CA THR A 186 -23.19 1.38 -11.80
C THR A 186 -23.11 1.19 -10.28
N ALA A 187 -23.98 1.86 -9.51
CA ALA A 187 -24.03 1.71 -8.06
C ALA A 187 -24.35 0.26 -7.64
N VAL A 188 -25.32 -0.39 -8.29
CA VAL A 188 -25.67 -1.80 -8.03
C VAL A 188 -24.48 -2.73 -8.32
N GLN A 189 -23.79 -2.54 -9.44
CA GLN A 189 -22.60 -3.34 -9.77
C GLN A 189 -21.48 -3.17 -8.74
N LEU A 190 -21.24 -1.94 -8.27
CA LEU A 190 -20.24 -1.66 -7.23
C LEU A 190 -20.60 -2.34 -5.91
N LEU A 191 -21.85 -2.26 -5.48
CA LEU A 191 -22.32 -2.87 -4.24
C LEU A 191 -22.22 -4.41 -4.29
N ARG A 192 -22.65 -5.04 -5.40
CA ARG A 192 -22.49 -6.49 -5.61
C ARG A 192 -21.05 -6.93 -5.52
N LYS A 193 -20.14 -6.21 -6.19
CA LYS A 193 -18.70 -6.47 -6.12
C LYS A 193 -18.15 -6.35 -4.69
N GLY A 194 -18.67 -5.39 -3.91
CA GLY A 194 -18.33 -5.25 -2.49
C GLY A 194 -18.79 -6.45 -1.65
N ILE A 195 -20.02 -6.93 -1.87
CA ILE A 195 -20.58 -8.11 -1.19
C ILE A 195 -19.78 -9.36 -1.54
N ASP A 196 -19.48 -9.57 -2.83
CA ASP A 196 -18.68 -10.71 -3.30
C ASP A 196 -17.27 -10.69 -2.68
N ALA A 197 -16.65 -9.52 -2.57
CA ALA A 197 -15.34 -9.37 -1.92
C ALA A 197 -15.37 -9.73 -0.42
N LEU A 198 -16.52 -9.60 0.24
CA LEU A 198 -16.72 -9.99 1.63
C LEU A 198 -17.15 -11.45 1.79
N SER A 199 -17.63 -12.13 0.76
CA SER A 199 -18.21 -13.49 0.84
C SER A 199 -17.28 -14.55 1.47
N THR A 200 -15.97 -14.37 1.33
CA THR A 200 -14.94 -15.31 1.82
C THR A 200 -14.47 -15.03 3.25
N LYS A 201 -15.00 -13.99 3.91
CA LYS A 201 -14.55 -13.50 5.22
C LYS A 201 -15.70 -13.50 6.24
N ASN A 202 -15.44 -14.03 7.44
CA ASN A 202 -16.44 -14.23 8.51
C ASN A 202 -16.13 -13.41 9.78
N ASP A 203 -15.39 -12.32 9.68
CA ASP A 203 -15.14 -11.42 10.80
C ASP A 203 -16.35 -10.50 11.09
N ALA A 204 -16.44 -10.02 12.34
CA ALA A 204 -17.54 -9.17 12.80
C ALA A 204 -17.74 -7.92 11.92
N TYR A 205 -16.64 -7.30 11.47
CA TYR A 205 -16.70 -6.16 10.56
C TYR A 205 -17.23 -6.56 9.19
N SER A 206 -16.71 -7.63 8.57
CA SER A 206 -17.20 -8.09 7.26
C SER A 206 -18.68 -8.45 7.27
N ASN A 207 -19.19 -9.04 8.36
CA ASN A 207 -20.61 -9.36 8.47
C ASN A 207 -21.47 -8.08 8.54
N GLN A 208 -21.10 -7.12 9.40
CA GLN A 208 -21.78 -5.84 9.50
C GLN A 208 -21.72 -5.04 8.18
N ALA A 209 -20.56 -5.05 7.53
CA ALA A 209 -20.35 -4.39 6.26
C ALA A 209 -21.19 -5.04 5.14
N ARG A 210 -21.28 -6.37 5.12
CA ARG A 210 -22.11 -7.12 4.17
C ARG A 210 -23.59 -6.76 4.34
N GLU A 211 -24.08 -6.76 5.57
CA GLU A 211 -25.45 -6.37 5.89
C GLU A 211 -25.74 -4.94 5.42
N LYS A 212 -24.85 -3.99 5.73
CA LYS A 212 -24.98 -2.59 5.29
C LYS A 212 -25.02 -2.47 3.75
N LEU A 213 -24.14 -3.17 3.03
CA LEU A 213 -24.13 -3.16 1.57
C LEU A 213 -25.40 -3.78 0.98
N GLN A 214 -25.91 -4.83 1.62
CA GLN A 214 -27.12 -5.52 1.17
C GLN A 214 -28.38 -4.68 1.42
N LEU A 215 -28.44 -3.94 2.53
CA LEU A 215 -29.48 -2.93 2.77
C LEU A 215 -29.46 -1.84 1.69
N MET A 216 -28.29 -1.28 1.37
CA MET A 216 -28.16 -0.28 0.30
C MET A 216 -28.57 -0.81 -1.07
N LEU A 217 -28.26 -2.08 -1.36
CA LEU A 217 -28.66 -2.73 -2.61
C LEU A 217 -30.19 -2.89 -2.69
N ASN A 218 -30.82 -3.39 -1.61
CA ASN A 218 -32.26 -3.56 -1.53
C ASN A 218 -33.01 -2.22 -1.65
N GLU A 219 -32.48 -1.15 -1.05
CA GLU A 219 -33.04 0.20 -1.21
C GLU A 219 -32.96 0.69 -2.66
N LEU A 220 -31.85 0.41 -3.37
CA LEU A 220 -31.70 0.78 -4.77
C LEU A 220 -32.63 -0.01 -5.69
N ASP A 221 -32.78 -1.31 -5.45
CA ASP A 221 -33.69 -2.15 -6.22
C ASP A 221 -35.15 -1.73 -6.01
N LYS A 222 -35.55 -1.38 -4.77
CA LYS A 222 -36.87 -0.79 -4.48
C LYS A 222 -37.08 0.54 -5.21
N LYS A 223 -36.12 1.47 -5.14
CA LYS A 223 -36.20 2.76 -5.86
C LYS A 223 -36.32 2.57 -7.37
N ARG A 224 -35.63 1.58 -7.93
CA ARG A 224 -35.71 1.24 -9.35
C ARG A 224 -37.07 0.65 -9.71
N GLN A 225 -37.63 -0.23 -8.88
CA GLN A 225 -38.97 -0.79 -9.10
C GLN A 225 -40.06 0.28 -9.05
N VAL A 226 -40.01 1.18 -8.05
CA VAL A 226 -40.95 2.30 -7.93
C VAL A 226 -40.86 3.22 -9.14
N LYS A 227 -39.65 3.64 -9.53
CA LYS A 227 -39.47 4.51 -10.69
C LYS A 227 -39.96 3.86 -11.99
N ASN A 228 -39.67 2.57 -12.20
CA ASN A 228 -40.18 1.86 -13.37
C ASN A 228 -41.71 1.76 -13.38
N ALA A 229 -42.34 1.59 -12.20
CA ALA A 229 -43.81 1.56 -12.10
C ALA A 229 -44.43 2.94 -12.38
N GLU A 230 -43.82 4.01 -11.87
CA GLU A 230 -44.22 5.40 -12.17
C GLU A 230 -44.04 5.73 -13.66
N ASP A 231 -42.91 5.33 -14.27
CA ASP A 231 -42.66 5.52 -15.70
C ASP A 231 -43.68 4.76 -16.56
N LEU A 232 -44.07 3.52 -16.16
CA LEU A 232 -45.10 2.74 -16.86
C LEU A 232 -46.48 3.40 -16.76
N GLN A 233 -46.85 3.87 -15.57
CA GLN A 233 -48.12 4.57 -15.34
C GLN A 233 -48.19 5.89 -16.12
N GLN A 234 -47.09 6.64 -16.23
CA GLN A 234 -47.05 7.86 -17.04
C GLN A 234 -47.17 7.58 -18.54
N ILE A 235 -46.65 6.45 -19.01
CA ILE A 235 -46.83 6.04 -20.41
C ILE A 235 -48.29 5.66 -20.65
N GLU A 236 -48.90 4.86 -19.77
CA GLU A 236 -50.31 4.49 -19.85
C GLU A 236 -51.23 5.72 -19.78
N GLU A 237 -50.96 6.70 -18.91
CA GLU A 237 -51.71 7.96 -18.85
C GLU A 237 -51.58 8.78 -20.12
N LYS A 238 -50.36 8.89 -20.69
CA LYS A 238 -50.14 9.60 -21.96
C LYS A 238 -50.83 8.91 -23.13
N GLU A 239 -50.75 7.58 -23.22
CA GLU A 239 -51.47 6.83 -24.25
C GLU A 239 -52.98 7.01 -24.11
N ARG A 240 -53.51 7.08 -22.88
CA ARG A 240 -54.93 7.34 -22.64
C ARG A 240 -55.35 8.75 -23.02
N ASP A 241 -54.53 9.77 -22.73
CA ASP A 241 -54.80 11.15 -23.13
C ASP A 241 -54.71 11.32 -24.66
N ASP A 242 -53.72 10.71 -25.32
CA ASP A 242 -53.58 10.73 -26.77
C ASP A 242 -54.77 10.03 -27.47
N ASP A 243 -55.25 8.89 -26.94
CA ASP A 243 -56.45 8.21 -27.46
C ASP A 243 -57.72 9.04 -27.24
N MET A 244 -57.82 9.76 -26.11
CA MET A 244 -58.93 10.68 -25.86
C MET A 244 -58.89 11.88 -26.81
N ASP A 245 -57.73 12.48 -27.05
CA ASP A 245 -57.60 13.57 -28.03
C ASP A 245 -57.86 13.08 -29.47
N ALA A 246 -57.51 11.84 -29.82
CA ALA A 246 -57.85 11.24 -31.11
C ALA A 246 -59.36 10.97 -31.26
N LEU A 247 -60.05 10.57 -30.18
CA LEU A 247 -61.49 10.31 -30.18
C LEU A 247 -62.35 11.58 -30.14
N PHE A 248 -61.83 12.70 -29.62
CA PHE A 248 -62.60 13.94 -29.40
C PHE A 248 -62.06 15.19 -30.14
N GLY A 249 -60.88 15.14 -30.76
CA GLY A 249 -60.16 16.29 -31.31
C GLY A 249 -60.58 16.79 -32.71
N GLU A 250 -61.26 15.99 -33.54
CA GLU A 250 -61.76 16.46 -34.84
C GLU A 250 -63.25 16.83 -34.80
N LYS A 251 -63.54 18.04 -34.31
CA LYS A 251 -64.61 18.86 -34.89
C LYS A 251 -64.00 20.09 -35.55
N LYS A 252 -63.47 19.91 -36.77
CA LYS A 252 -63.29 21.02 -37.72
C LYS A 252 -64.66 21.64 -37.99
N LYS A 253 -64.85 22.87 -37.51
CA LYS A 253 -65.98 23.73 -37.86
C LYS A 253 -65.92 23.99 -39.37
N TRP A 254 -66.98 23.59 -40.07
CA TRP A 254 -67.34 24.10 -41.39
C TRP A 254 -67.92 25.50 -41.28
#